data_AF-A0A399GA76-F1
#
_entry.id   AF-A0A399GA76-F1
#
_cell.length_a   1.000
_cell.length_b   1.000
_cell.length_c   1.000
_cell.angle_alpha   90.00
_cell.angle_beta   90.00
_cell.angle_gamma   90.00
#
_symmetry.space_group_name_H-M   'P 1'
#
loop_
_entity.id
_entity.type
_entity.pdbx_description
1 polymer ?
#
loop_
_entity_poly.entity_id
_entity_poly.type
_entity_poly.pdbx_seq_one_letter_code
_entity_poly.pdbx_strand_id
1 'polypeptide(L)'
;MATSTSNRRTSQRPARAQSIQSIQSDSSFTTPRPTPPPPPQRLDRGVRVNSIVSEIASPSVADTTNEIDEKKSGVRLLPAHYLLPPTHPSPYEGSLERSLDAIQDWGRLHMSANGVTQGKSTSLTYYELYASIRDGPPEHRRDLIEELLFLLTRTLLPEQIVENRGLMARLYNAKKQLAMRLTLRYDMLREWKMEAGTYHRDQAVTVASEPPSERVNSPAPAAVSEDVKRRFPFRRPLLPNIIPTLIAAPSGGFTTHGVRERMKHHVTDLDAYLLLEDEEVAGWTGFRLQNTVIQVLLHWQWLRQNNAVLDEMEVHGWEDLEGKADESEWIAEDVKRNIVGGGKRERAVVREEE
;
A
#
# COMPACT_ATOMS: atom_id res chain seq x y z
N MET A 1 -82.66 -19.92 -7.41
CA MET A 1 -82.59 -18.76 -8.32
C MET A 1 -81.15 -18.61 -8.81
N ALA A 2 -80.96 -18.46 -10.12
CA ALA A 2 -79.77 -18.07 -10.90
C ALA A 2 -78.46 -18.90 -10.75
N THR A 3 -78.03 -19.75 -11.71
CA THR A 3 -77.31 -19.50 -13.00
C THR A 3 -76.01 -18.69 -12.86
N SER A 4 -74.82 -19.31 -12.94
CA SER A 4 -74.00 -19.53 -14.15
C SER A 4 -73.76 -18.29 -15.01
N THR A 5 -72.51 -17.80 -15.10
CA THR A 5 -71.83 -17.56 -16.39
C THR A 5 -70.35 -17.17 -16.25
N SER A 6 -69.55 -17.75 -17.16
CA SER A 6 -68.20 -17.37 -17.60
C SER A 6 -68.24 -16.12 -18.49
N ASN A 7 -67.17 -15.30 -18.53
CA ASN A 7 -66.48 -14.80 -19.74
C ASN A 7 -65.36 -13.81 -19.35
N ARG A 8 -64.11 -13.95 -19.79
CA ARG A 8 -63.49 -13.80 -21.14
C ARG A 8 -63.05 -12.36 -21.44
N ARG A 9 -61.74 -12.25 -21.67
CA ARG A 9 -60.91 -11.16 -22.24
C ARG A 9 -61.63 -10.05 -23.01
N THR A 10 -61.11 -8.83 -22.87
CA THR A 10 -60.83 -7.91 -23.99
C THR A 10 -59.67 -6.98 -23.65
N SER A 11 -58.71 -6.91 -24.57
CA SER A 11 -57.71 -5.84 -24.64
C SER A 11 -58.37 -4.56 -25.12
N GLN A 12 -57.98 -3.40 -24.58
CA GLN A 12 -58.16 -2.14 -25.31
C GLN A 12 -57.09 -1.13 -24.90
N ARG A 13 -56.24 -0.83 -25.88
CA ARG A 13 -55.39 0.36 -25.98
C ARG A 13 -56.29 1.53 -26.41
N PRO A 14 -56.06 2.76 -25.93
CA PRO A 14 -56.39 3.92 -26.74
C PRO A 14 -55.17 4.80 -27.03
N ALA A 15 -55.31 5.53 -28.12
CA ALA A 15 -54.31 6.33 -28.78
C ALA A 15 -54.35 7.81 -28.33
N ARG A 16 -53.16 8.43 -28.39
CA ARG A 16 -52.80 9.77 -28.90
C ARG A 16 -53.93 10.77 -29.24
N ALA A 17 -53.89 11.95 -28.61
CA ALA A 17 -54.16 13.29 -29.20
C ALA A 17 -53.65 14.40 -28.22
N GLN A 18 -52.69 15.23 -28.65
CA GLN A 18 -52.81 16.68 -28.97
C GLN A 18 -52.91 17.61 -27.74
N SER A 19 -51.89 18.42 -27.44
CA SER A 19 -51.58 19.77 -28.00
C SER A 19 -52.13 20.89 -27.12
N ILE A 20 -51.27 21.58 -26.37
CA ILE A 20 -51.47 22.99 -25.97
C ILE A 20 -50.14 23.74 -26.14
N GLN A 21 -50.29 24.95 -26.68
CA GLN A 21 -49.33 25.90 -27.21
C GLN A 21 -48.56 26.65 -26.10
N SER A 22 -47.29 26.98 -26.37
CA SER A 22 -46.76 28.34 -26.60
C SER A 22 -46.66 29.25 -25.37
N ILE A 23 -45.43 29.48 -24.92
CA ILE A 23 -44.93 30.84 -24.63
C ILE A 23 -43.54 30.95 -25.27
N GLN A 24 -43.46 31.81 -26.28
CA GLN A 24 -42.24 32.31 -26.89
C GLN A 24 -41.46 33.13 -25.88
N SER A 25 -40.15 32.93 -25.83
CA SER A 25 -39.22 33.95 -25.36
C SER A 25 -38.04 33.95 -26.32
N ASP A 26 -38.06 34.94 -27.19
CA ASP A 26 -36.97 35.28 -28.08
C ASP A 26 -35.72 35.62 -27.25
N SER A 27 -34.69 34.79 -27.36
CA SER A 27 -33.32 35.23 -27.09
C SER A 27 -32.44 34.79 -28.25
N SER A 28 -31.97 35.78 -28.99
CA SER A 28 -31.03 35.66 -30.08
C SER A 28 -29.64 35.41 -29.50
N PHE A 29 -29.28 34.14 -29.32
CA PHE A 29 -27.89 33.72 -29.15
C PHE A 29 -27.55 32.70 -30.25
N THR A 30 -26.83 33.16 -31.25
CA THR A 30 -26.24 32.30 -32.29
C THR A 30 -25.22 31.38 -31.63
N THR A 31 -25.60 30.12 -31.40
CA THR A 31 -24.70 29.08 -30.87
C THR A 31 -23.85 28.53 -32.02
N PRO A 32 -22.51 28.54 -31.93
CA PRO A 32 -21.67 27.90 -32.93
C PRO A 32 -21.82 26.38 -32.87
N ARG A 33 -21.90 25.77 -34.05
CA ARG A 33 -22.00 24.32 -34.29
C ARG A 33 -20.82 23.58 -33.63
N PRO A 34 -21.05 22.53 -32.82
CA PRO A 34 -19.95 21.76 -32.23
C PRO A 34 -19.16 21.03 -33.33
N THR A 35 -17.85 21.30 -33.36
CA THR A 35 -16.87 20.58 -34.18
C THR A 35 -16.63 19.20 -33.56
N PRO A 36 -16.62 18.11 -34.35
CA PRO A 36 -16.29 16.78 -33.83
C PRO A 36 -14.84 16.76 -33.30
N PRO A 37 -14.59 16.08 -32.16
CA PRO A 37 -13.23 15.98 -31.61
C PRO A 37 -12.31 15.18 -32.56
N PRO A 38 -11.03 15.55 -32.67
CA PRO A 38 -10.06 14.80 -33.45
C PRO A 38 -9.83 13.41 -32.84
N PRO A 39 -9.52 12.39 -33.67
CA PRO A 39 -9.21 11.06 -33.18
C PRO A 39 -7.94 11.07 -32.30
N PRO A 40 -7.87 10.27 -31.23
CA PRO A 40 -6.75 10.27 -30.30
C PRO A 40 -5.46 9.88 -31.01
N GLN A 41 -4.52 10.82 -31.05
CA GLN A 41 -3.15 10.56 -31.48
C GLN A 41 -2.46 9.69 -30.41
N ARG A 42 -1.93 8.55 -30.85
CA ARG A 42 -0.99 7.73 -30.06
C ARG A 42 0.23 8.58 -29.74
N LEU A 43 0.29 9.12 -28.53
CA LEU A 43 1.54 9.54 -27.92
C LEU A 43 2.19 8.29 -27.34
N ASP A 44 3.08 7.72 -28.14
CA ASP A 44 4.18 6.92 -27.64
C ASP A 44 4.99 7.71 -26.60
N ARG A 45 5.61 6.96 -25.69
CA ARG A 45 6.64 7.38 -24.72
C ARG A 45 6.12 7.71 -23.33
N GLY A 46 5.66 6.66 -22.64
CA GLY A 46 5.62 6.62 -21.19
C GLY A 46 7.00 6.91 -20.61
N VAL A 47 7.07 7.98 -19.81
CA VAL A 47 8.21 8.36 -18.99
C VAL A 47 8.48 7.23 -18.00
N ARG A 48 9.67 6.64 -18.09
CA ARG A 48 10.16 5.69 -17.08
C ARG A 48 10.33 6.44 -15.77
N VAL A 49 9.54 6.08 -14.75
CA VAL A 49 9.92 6.37 -13.37
C VAL A 49 11.10 5.44 -13.06
N ASN A 50 12.26 6.05 -12.82
CA ASN A 50 13.48 5.32 -12.51
C ASN A 50 13.26 4.48 -11.25
N SER A 51 13.31 3.15 -11.40
CA SER A 51 13.52 2.25 -10.27
C SER A 51 14.84 2.66 -9.62
N ILE A 52 14.75 3.17 -8.39
CA ILE A 52 15.92 3.39 -7.54
C ILE A 52 16.34 2.00 -7.06
N VAL A 53 17.13 1.32 -7.88
CA VAL A 53 17.90 0.14 -7.46
C VAL A 53 18.97 0.66 -6.51
N SER A 54 18.70 0.58 -5.21
CA SER A 54 19.74 0.69 -4.19
C SER A 54 20.13 -0.72 -3.79
N GLU A 55 21.35 -1.13 -4.15
CA GLU A 55 22.03 -2.26 -3.54
C GLU A 55 22.22 -1.95 -2.05
N ILE A 56 21.24 -2.34 -1.23
CA ILE A 56 21.44 -2.46 0.21
C ILE A 56 21.95 -3.88 0.41
N ALA A 57 23.26 -4.02 0.59
CA ALA A 57 23.84 -5.27 1.05
C ALA A 57 23.11 -5.69 2.33
N SER A 58 22.43 -6.83 2.27
CA SER A 58 21.83 -7.46 3.43
C SER A 58 22.90 -7.66 4.52
N PRO A 59 22.59 -7.47 5.81
CA PRO A 59 23.56 -7.73 6.87
C PRO A 59 23.94 -9.22 6.82
N SER A 60 25.22 -9.47 6.54
CA SER A 60 25.84 -10.79 6.59
C SER A 60 25.77 -11.32 8.02
N VAL A 61 24.90 -12.29 8.25
CA VAL A 61 24.91 -13.10 9.45
C VAL A 61 26.12 -14.03 9.33
N ALA A 62 27.05 -13.93 10.27
CA ALA A 62 28.25 -14.76 10.31
C ALA A 62 27.87 -16.25 10.35
N ASP A 63 28.15 -16.94 9.26
CA ASP A 63 27.93 -18.37 9.06
C ASP A 63 28.94 -19.16 9.91
N THR A 64 28.42 -19.89 10.91
CA THR A 64 29.19 -20.94 11.58
C THR A 64 28.92 -22.24 10.83
N THR A 65 29.89 -22.62 10.01
CA THR A 65 29.96 -23.87 9.23
C THR A 65 29.44 -25.10 9.98
N ASN A 66 28.42 -25.74 9.41
CA ASN A 66 28.16 -27.17 9.54
C ASN A 66 27.63 -27.69 8.19
N GLU A 67 28.52 -28.30 7.41
CA GLU A 67 28.17 -29.09 6.23
C GLU A 67 27.38 -30.33 6.67
N ILE A 68 26.08 -30.35 6.42
CA ILE A 68 25.27 -31.57 6.44
C ILE A 68 24.34 -31.57 5.21
N ASP A 69 24.69 -32.44 4.26
CA ASP A 69 23.86 -33.09 3.22
C ASP A 69 22.63 -32.33 2.68
N GLU A 70 22.87 -31.58 1.60
CA GLU A 70 21.85 -31.06 0.68
C GLU A 70 21.15 -32.20 -0.09
N LYS A 71 20.12 -32.80 0.50
CA LYS A 71 19.05 -33.52 -0.23
C LYS A 71 17.87 -33.85 0.68
N LYS A 72 17.00 -32.86 0.93
CA LYS A 72 15.53 -33.02 1.11
C LYS A 72 14.89 -31.72 1.60
N SER A 73 13.84 -31.31 0.90
CA SER A 73 12.92 -30.21 1.24
C SER A 73 13.59 -28.83 1.24
N GLY A 74 13.41 -28.08 0.14
CA GLY A 74 13.56 -26.62 0.18
C GLY A 74 12.48 -26.07 1.10
N VAL A 75 12.76 -26.08 2.40
CA VAL A 75 11.93 -25.46 3.42
C VAL A 75 11.95 -23.97 3.11
N ARG A 76 10.78 -23.42 2.77
CA ARG A 76 10.54 -21.98 2.65
C ARG A 76 10.91 -21.33 3.97
N LEU A 77 12.11 -20.78 4.10
CA LEU A 77 12.55 -20.16 5.34
C LEU A 77 12.10 -18.71 5.35
N LEU A 78 10.80 -18.54 5.61
CA LEU A 78 10.27 -17.25 6.02
C LEU A 78 11.05 -16.78 7.27
N PRO A 79 11.51 -15.52 7.34
CA PRO A 79 12.24 -15.04 8.51
C PRO A 79 11.44 -15.23 9.81
N ALA A 80 12.16 -15.54 10.90
CA ALA A 80 11.56 -15.95 12.17
C ALA A 80 10.55 -14.93 12.75
N HIS A 81 10.74 -13.63 12.49
CA HIS A 81 9.85 -12.57 12.98
C HIS A 81 8.43 -12.65 12.39
N TYR A 82 8.23 -13.27 11.22
CA TYR A 82 6.88 -13.51 10.68
C TYR A 82 6.14 -14.63 11.39
N LEU A 83 6.86 -15.50 12.11
CA LEU A 83 6.30 -16.63 12.84
C LEU A 83 5.84 -16.23 14.25
N LEU A 84 6.11 -14.99 14.67
CA LEU A 84 5.68 -14.49 15.95
C LEU A 84 4.17 -14.22 15.95
N PRO A 85 3.47 -14.48 17.07
CA PRO A 85 2.05 -14.18 17.18
C PRO A 85 1.82 -12.66 17.10
N PRO A 86 0.73 -12.19 16.46
CA PRO A 86 0.41 -10.76 16.40
C PRO A 86 0.06 -10.19 17.78
N THR A 87 0.22 -8.88 17.96
CA THR A 87 -0.26 -8.15 19.14
C THR A 87 -1.75 -7.90 19.02
N HIS A 88 -2.53 -8.35 20.00
CA HIS A 88 -3.99 -8.14 20.04
C HIS A 88 -4.45 -7.61 21.42
N PRO A 89 -5.19 -6.48 21.46
CA PRO A 89 -5.52 -5.60 20.33
C PRO A 89 -4.27 -4.95 19.72
N SER A 90 -4.33 -4.60 18.42
CA SER A 90 -3.25 -3.89 17.74
C SER A 90 -3.01 -2.53 18.43
N PRO A 91 -1.75 -2.10 18.62
CA PRO A 91 -1.42 -0.77 19.14
C PRO A 91 -1.54 0.33 18.07
N TYR A 92 -1.88 -0.03 16.84
CA TYR A 92 -2.11 0.86 15.71
C TYR A 92 -3.59 0.87 15.38
N GLU A 93 -4.18 2.07 15.40
CA GLU A 93 -5.60 2.26 15.12
C GLU A 93 -5.85 2.25 13.60
N GLY A 94 -4.86 2.66 12.82
CA GLY A 94 -4.95 2.71 11.37
C GLY A 94 -5.71 3.91 10.86
N SER A 95 -5.32 5.11 11.29
CA SER A 95 -5.90 6.35 10.77
C SER A 95 -4.86 7.40 10.38
N LEU A 96 -5.21 8.19 9.37
CA LEU A 96 -4.46 9.36 8.97
C LEU A 96 -4.31 10.38 10.11
N GLU A 97 -5.37 10.61 10.89
CA GLU A 97 -5.35 11.57 12.00
C GLU A 97 -4.28 11.22 13.01
N ARG A 98 -4.16 9.94 13.41
CA ARG A 98 -3.11 9.49 14.34
C ARG A 98 -1.71 9.69 13.80
N SER A 99 -1.53 9.51 12.50
CA SER A 99 -0.24 9.78 11.84
C SER A 99 0.08 11.28 11.83
N LEU A 100 -0.91 12.14 11.57
CA LEU A 100 -0.76 13.59 11.57
C LEU A 100 -0.55 14.16 12.97
N ASP A 101 -1.26 13.65 13.97
CA ASP A 101 -1.08 14.03 15.37
C ASP A 101 0.33 13.67 15.85
N ALA A 102 0.82 12.46 15.54
CA ALA A 102 2.14 12.01 15.93
C ALA A 102 3.27 12.89 15.35
N ILE A 103 3.18 13.27 14.07
CA ILE A 103 4.19 14.16 13.46
C ILE A 103 4.09 15.61 13.97
N GLN A 104 2.89 16.06 14.33
CA GLN A 104 2.69 17.37 14.97
C GLN A 104 3.20 17.40 16.40
N ASP A 105 2.95 16.36 17.19
CA ASP A 105 3.50 16.19 18.55
C ASP A 105 5.02 16.18 18.50
N TRP A 106 5.60 15.41 17.56
CA TRP A 106 7.03 15.40 17.33
C TRP A 106 7.59 16.79 17.00
N GLY A 107 6.98 17.50 16.04
CA GLY A 107 7.44 18.84 15.66
C GLY A 107 7.33 19.87 16.77
N ARG A 108 6.32 19.77 17.64
CA ARG A 108 6.15 20.65 18.82
C ARG A 108 7.30 20.52 19.81
N LEU A 109 7.85 19.31 19.97
CA LEU A 109 8.95 19.04 20.91
C LEU A 109 10.29 19.50 20.36
N HIS A 110 10.47 19.39 19.05
CA HIS A 110 11.71 19.69 18.37
C HIS A 110 11.58 21.03 17.65
N MET A 111 11.55 22.14 18.41
CA MET A 111 11.20 23.49 17.95
C MET A 111 11.91 23.99 16.67
N SER A 112 13.08 23.44 16.33
CA SER A 112 13.78 23.69 15.06
C SER A 112 13.01 23.17 13.82
N ALA A 113 11.99 22.33 14.01
CA ALA A 113 11.11 21.77 12.97
C ALA A 113 9.73 22.45 12.88
N ASN A 114 9.45 23.48 13.70
CA ASN A 114 8.14 24.13 13.79
C ASN A 114 7.66 24.81 12.50
N GLY A 115 8.57 25.18 11.58
CA GLY A 115 8.20 25.82 10.31
C GLY A 115 7.37 24.92 9.39
N VAL A 116 7.40 23.61 9.62
CA VAL A 116 6.85 22.60 8.72
C VAL A 116 5.53 22.03 9.22
N THR A 117 5.29 22.03 10.54
CA THR A 117 4.06 21.49 11.14
C THR A 117 2.87 22.45 11.13
N GLN A 118 3.07 23.74 10.81
CA GLN A 118 1.99 24.74 10.74
C GLN A 118 1.30 24.85 9.37
N GLY A 119 1.83 24.18 8.34
CA GLY A 119 1.24 24.19 7.01
C GLY A 119 0.18 23.11 6.84
N LYS A 120 -1.08 23.49 6.63
CA LYS A 120 -2.18 22.60 6.14
C LYS A 120 -1.93 22.04 4.72
N SER A 121 -0.73 22.19 4.17
CA SER A 121 -0.41 21.82 2.79
C SER A 121 -0.08 20.33 2.70
N THR A 122 -0.81 19.64 1.84
CA THR A 122 -0.97 18.18 1.81
C THR A 122 0.08 17.43 1.00
N SER A 123 1.09 18.09 0.41
CA SER A 123 1.95 17.42 -0.59
C SER A 123 3.46 17.75 -0.56
N LEU A 124 3.87 19.00 -0.29
CA LEU A 124 5.30 19.40 -0.38
C LEU A 124 6.04 19.49 0.97
N THR A 125 5.32 19.35 2.08
CA THR A 125 5.77 19.83 3.39
C THR A 125 6.82 18.91 4.05
N TYR A 126 6.87 17.62 3.74
CA TYR A 126 7.70 16.70 4.52
C TYR A 126 9.17 16.62 4.08
N TYR A 127 9.48 16.86 2.80
CA TYR A 127 10.88 17.08 2.41
C TYR A 127 11.43 18.34 3.08
N GLU A 128 10.60 19.37 3.23
CA GLU A 128 10.94 20.58 3.97
C GLU A 128 11.20 20.28 5.46
N LEU A 129 10.51 19.27 6.04
CA LEU A 129 10.80 18.77 7.39
C LEU A 129 12.24 18.30 7.49
N TYR A 130 12.62 17.39 6.60
CA TYR A 130 13.97 16.85 6.56
C TYR A 130 15.00 17.95 6.29
N ALA A 131 14.74 18.84 5.33
CA ALA A 131 15.61 19.97 5.02
C ALA A 131 15.79 20.90 6.23
N SER A 132 14.74 21.17 7.00
CA SER A 132 14.80 22.02 8.19
C SER A 132 15.71 21.44 9.29
N ILE A 133 15.66 20.11 9.49
CA ILE A 133 16.55 19.42 10.43
C ILE A 133 17.99 19.46 9.92
N ARG A 134 18.18 19.20 8.62
CA ARG A 134 19.50 19.22 7.97
C ARG A 134 20.14 20.61 8.03
N ASP A 135 19.36 21.68 7.94
CA ASP A 135 19.88 23.04 7.91
C ASP A 135 19.94 23.68 9.32
N GLY A 136 19.39 23.00 10.33
CA GLY A 136 19.43 23.40 11.74
C GLY A 136 20.78 23.17 12.44
N PRO A 137 20.85 23.48 13.76
CA PRO A 137 22.08 23.40 14.55
C PRO A 137 22.73 22.01 14.50
N PRO A 138 24.06 21.93 14.28
CA PRO A 138 24.73 20.66 14.07
C PRO A 138 24.73 19.76 15.31
N GLU A 139 24.73 20.31 16.52
CA GLU A 139 24.82 19.55 17.78
C GLU A 139 23.66 18.57 18.00
N HIS A 140 22.50 18.80 17.39
CA HIS A 140 21.31 17.95 17.57
C HIS A 140 20.81 17.31 16.28
N ARG A 141 21.45 17.61 15.15
CA ARG A 141 20.97 17.18 13.83
C ARG A 141 20.86 15.66 13.72
N ARG A 142 21.87 14.94 14.17
CA ARG A 142 21.88 13.47 14.08
C ARG A 142 20.74 12.88 14.90
N ASP A 143 20.63 13.28 16.16
CA ASP A 143 19.58 12.84 17.09
C ASP A 143 18.18 13.09 16.53
N LEU A 144 17.96 14.25 15.90
CA LEU A 144 16.68 14.58 15.25
C LEU A 144 16.39 13.72 14.02
N ILE A 145 17.41 13.39 13.22
CA ILE A 145 17.25 12.52 12.05
C ILE A 145 16.97 11.08 12.49
N GLU A 146 17.66 10.57 13.52
CA GLU A 146 17.39 9.26 14.11
C GLU A 146 15.97 9.21 14.69
N GLU A 147 15.55 10.24 15.42
CA GLU A 147 14.21 10.30 15.97
C GLU A 147 13.13 10.36 14.87
N LEU A 148 13.37 11.13 13.81
CA LEU A 148 12.47 11.14 12.65
C LEU A 148 12.38 9.76 11.99
N LEU A 149 13.50 9.02 11.89
CA LEU A 149 13.49 7.65 11.38
C LEU A 149 12.57 6.76 12.22
N PHE A 150 12.72 6.79 13.54
CA PHE A 150 11.93 5.93 14.43
C PHE A 150 10.47 6.35 14.52
N LEU A 151 10.17 7.65 14.43
CA LEU A 151 8.80 8.12 14.26
C LEU A 151 8.18 7.51 12.99
N LEU A 152 8.91 7.56 11.88
CA LEU A 152 8.45 7.00 10.61
C LEU A 152 8.21 5.50 10.68
N THR A 153 9.19 4.73 11.18
CA THR A 153 9.16 3.26 11.12
C THR A 153 8.35 2.61 12.23
N ARG A 154 8.22 3.25 13.40
CA ARG A 154 7.51 2.68 14.56
C ARG A 154 6.10 3.21 14.74
N THR A 155 5.76 4.33 14.10
CA THR A 155 4.45 4.97 14.23
C THR A 155 3.82 5.25 12.86
N LEU A 156 4.42 6.13 12.04
CA LEU A 156 3.73 6.67 10.88
C LEU A 156 3.44 5.64 9.78
N LEU A 157 4.45 4.86 9.37
CA LEU A 157 4.26 3.76 8.41
C LEU A 157 3.30 2.70 8.94
N PRO A 158 3.47 2.18 10.17
CA PRO A 158 2.51 1.25 10.77
C PRO A 158 1.05 1.70 10.73
N GLU A 159 0.74 2.93 11.15
CA GLU A 159 -0.64 3.46 11.10
C GLU A 159 -1.17 3.48 9.65
N GLN A 160 -0.35 3.93 8.68
CA GLN A 160 -0.74 3.97 7.27
C GLN A 160 -0.89 2.58 6.63
N ILE A 161 -0.13 1.58 7.08
CA ILE A 161 -0.26 0.19 6.63
C ILE A 161 -1.59 -0.40 7.13
N VAL A 162 -1.94 -0.19 8.41
CA VAL A 162 -3.22 -0.66 8.95
C VAL A 162 -4.41 -0.02 8.24
N GLU A 163 -4.35 1.30 8.02
CA GLU A 163 -5.37 2.04 7.26
C GLU A 163 -5.52 1.48 5.84
N ASN A 164 -4.41 1.28 5.13
CA ASN A 164 -4.41 0.72 3.78
C ASN A 164 -5.06 -0.66 3.74
N ARG A 165 -4.68 -1.54 4.67
CA ARG A 165 -5.24 -2.89 4.75
C ARG A 165 -6.73 -2.87 5.07
N GLY A 166 -7.18 -1.95 5.91
CA GLY A 166 -8.60 -1.71 6.19
C GLY A 166 -9.38 -1.33 4.93
N LEU A 167 -8.90 -0.32 4.19
CA LEU A 167 -9.50 0.15 2.93
C LEU A 167 -9.56 -0.98 1.88
N MET A 168 -8.44 -1.69 1.68
CA MET A 168 -8.37 -2.80 0.72
C MET A 168 -9.29 -3.96 1.09
N ALA A 169 -9.41 -4.29 2.37
CA ALA A 169 -10.34 -5.32 2.83
C ALA A 169 -11.81 -4.95 2.57
N ARG A 170 -12.18 -3.67 2.77
CA ARG A 170 -13.53 -3.17 2.45
C ARG A 170 -13.79 -3.19 0.95
N LEU A 171 -12.83 -2.75 0.14
CA LEU A 171 -12.89 -2.84 -1.32
C LEU A 171 -13.12 -4.29 -1.80
N TYR A 172 -12.32 -5.25 -1.36
CA TYR A 172 -12.47 -6.65 -1.79
C TYR A 172 -13.80 -7.27 -1.34
N ASN A 173 -14.35 -6.82 -0.21
CA ASN A 173 -15.66 -7.23 0.26
C ASN A 173 -16.80 -6.62 -0.57
N ALA A 174 -16.71 -5.34 -0.91
CA ALA A 174 -17.71 -4.63 -1.70
C ALA A 174 -17.73 -5.10 -3.16
N LYS A 175 -16.55 -5.32 -3.76
CA LYS A 175 -16.40 -5.61 -5.18
C LYS A 175 -15.80 -6.99 -5.44
N LYS A 176 -16.48 -8.04 -4.94
CA LYS A 176 -16.02 -9.45 -5.02
C LYS A 176 -15.75 -9.94 -6.47
N GLN A 177 -16.52 -9.39 -7.41
CA GLN A 177 -16.56 -9.77 -8.83
C GLN A 177 -15.75 -8.85 -9.75
N LEU A 178 -15.10 -7.80 -9.23
CA LEU A 178 -14.18 -7.03 -10.07
C LEU A 178 -13.13 -8.00 -10.59
N ALA A 179 -13.00 -8.08 -11.92
CA ALA A 179 -12.02 -8.92 -12.62
C ALA A 179 -10.56 -8.52 -12.31
N MET A 180 -10.38 -7.48 -11.51
CA MET A 180 -9.15 -6.81 -11.18
C MET A 180 -8.49 -7.40 -9.94
N ARG A 181 -7.23 -7.79 -10.09
CA ARG A 181 -6.35 -8.21 -9.01
C ARG A 181 -5.56 -7.00 -8.54
N LEU A 182 -6.23 -6.07 -7.85
CA LEU A 182 -5.50 -5.05 -7.12
C LEU A 182 -4.67 -5.76 -6.04
N THR A 183 -3.39 -5.42 -5.92
CA THR A 183 -2.55 -5.87 -4.81
C THR A 183 -2.60 -4.83 -3.69
N LEU A 184 -2.31 -5.25 -2.46
CA LEU A 184 -2.12 -4.32 -1.33
C LEU A 184 -1.13 -3.23 -1.74
N ARG A 185 -1.51 -1.96 -1.56
CA ARG A 185 -0.70 -0.86 -2.09
C ARG A 185 0.61 -0.70 -1.34
N TYR A 186 0.62 -0.98 -0.05
CA TYR A 186 1.86 -0.94 0.71
C TYR A 186 2.86 -2.04 0.26
N ASP A 187 2.39 -3.20 -0.22
CA ASP A 187 3.25 -4.25 -0.82
C ASP A 187 3.90 -3.79 -2.14
N MET A 188 3.43 -2.70 -2.75
CA MET A 188 3.97 -2.18 -4.01
C MET A 188 5.05 -1.11 -3.79
N LEU A 189 5.28 -0.68 -2.55
CA LEU A 189 6.30 0.31 -2.22
C LEU A 189 7.72 -0.17 -2.52
N ARG A 190 7.94 -1.49 -2.49
CA ARG A 190 9.24 -2.14 -2.70
C ARG A 190 9.05 -3.44 -3.50
N GLU A 191 10.16 -3.94 -4.03
CA GLU A 191 10.17 -5.20 -4.78
C GLU A 191 9.79 -6.37 -3.88
N TRP A 192 9.04 -7.32 -4.45
CA TRP A 192 8.66 -8.53 -3.76
C TRP A 192 9.85 -9.47 -3.67
N LYS A 193 10.05 -10.08 -2.51
CA LYS A 193 11.02 -11.17 -2.39
C LYS A 193 10.53 -12.36 -3.19
N MET A 194 11.40 -12.86 -4.06
CA MET A 194 11.12 -13.98 -4.94
C MET A 194 11.93 -15.20 -4.50
N GLU A 195 11.30 -16.37 -4.49
CA GLU A 195 11.95 -17.66 -4.27
C GLU A 195 12.01 -18.44 -5.59
N ALA A 196 13.07 -19.23 -5.76
CA ALA A 196 13.22 -20.12 -6.91
C ALA A 196 12.08 -21.16 -6.91
N GLY A 197 11.17 -21.06 -7.88
CA GLY A 197 10.04 -21.96 -7.97
C GLY A 197 10.39 -23.31 -8.60
N THR A 198 9.58 -24.34 -8.30
CA THR A 198 9.78 -25.71 -8.78
C THR A 198 9.59 -25.91 -10.29
N TYR A 199 9.05 -24.92 -11.01
CA TYR A 199 8.65 -25.04 -12.43
C TYR A 199 9.10 -23.86 -13.30
N HIS A 200 10.38 -23.44 -13.16
CA HIS A 200 11.02 -22.41 -14.00
C HIS A 200 10.42 -20.99 -13.90
N ARG A 201 9.69 -20.70 -12.83
CA ARG A 201 9.22 -19.35 -12.51
C ARG A 201 9.44 -19.08 -11.05
N ASP A 202 10.07 -17.96 -10.75
CA ASP A 202 10.20 -17.49 -9.39
C ASP A 202 8.81 -17.20 -8.82
N GLN A 203 8.61 -17.54 -7.55
CA GLN A 203 7.37 -17.32 -6.82
C GLN A 203 7.57 -16.23 -5.78
N ALA A 204 6.63 -15.30 -5.69
CA ALA A 204 6.65 -14.30 -4.64
C ALA A 204 6.44 -14.97 -3.27
N VAL A 205 7.29 -14.61 -2.30
CA VAL A 205 7.14 -15.04 -0.91
C VAL A 205 5.94 -14.32 -0.32
N THR A 206 4.93 -15.08 0.10
CA THR A 206 3.68 -14.55 0.66
C THR A 206 3.42 -15.10 2.05
N VAL A 207 2.82 -14.25 2.89
CA VAL A 207 2.43 -14.58 4.25
C VAL A 207 0.91 -14.46 4.36
N ALA A 208 0.28 -15.49 4.91
CA ALA A 208 -1.16 -15.50 5.11
C ALA A 208 -1.55 -14.53 6.23
N SER A 209 -2.61 -13.76 5.99
CA SER A 209 -3.23 -12.95 7.02
C SER A 209 -4.14 -13.80 7.86
N GLU A 210 -3.60 -14.30 8.97
CA GLU A 210 -4.32 -15.11 9.93
C GLU A 210 -4.96 -14.24 11.02
N PRO A 211 -6.13 -14.63 11.54
CA PRO A 211 -6.72 -13.94 12.68
C PRO A 211 -5.85 -14.12 13.93
N PRO A 212 -5.81 -13.11 14.83
CA PRO A 212 -5.09 -13.22 16.09
C PRO A 212 -5.63 -14.39 16.92
N SER A 213 -4.73 -15.20 17.49
CA SER A 213 -5.08 -16.32 18.34
C SER A 213 -5.28 -15.84 19.78
N GLU A 214 -6.48 -16.02 20.34
CA GLU A 214 -6.80 -15.65 21.73
C GLU A 214 -5.95 -16.42 22.78
N ARG A 215 -5.27 -17.49 22.37
CA ARG A 215 -4.54 -18.40 23.27
C ARG A 215 -3.04 -18.15 23.34
N VAL A 216 -2.51 -17.22 22.53
CA VAL A 216 -1.06 -17.02 22.42
C VAL A 216 -0.71 -15.62 22.91
N ASN A 217 0.16 -15.56 23.92
CA ASN A 217 0.68 -14.30 24.41
C ASN A 217 1.61 -13.68 23.36
N SER A 218 1.36 -12.43 23.02
CA SER A 218 2.23 -11.65 22.14
C SER A 218 3.58 -11.38 22.84
N PRO A 219 4.70 -11.38 22.10
CA PRO A 219 5.99 -11.02 22.68
C PRO A 219 5.95 -9.58 23.21
N ALA A 220 6.67 -9.35 24.31
CA ALA A 220 6.80 -8.00 24.87
C ALA A 220 7.55 -7.09 23.89
N PRO A 221 7.23 -5.77 23.85
CA PRO A 221 8.05 -4.80 23.15
C PRO A 221 9.49 -4.82 23.65
N ALA A 222 10.44 -4.49 22.78
CA ALA A 222 11.85 -4.36 23.14
C ALA A 222 12.02 -3.30 24.24
N ALA A 223 12.87 -3.61 25.22
CA ALA A 223 13.17 -2.67 26.30
C ALA A 223 13.91 -1.45 25.74
N VAL A 224 13.37 -0.26 26.00
CA VAL A 224 14.04 1.00 25.66
C VAL A 224 14.85 1.46 26.87
N SER A 225 16.11 1.83 26.66
CA SER A 225 16.97 2.36 27.73
C SER A 225 16.38 3.65 28.33
N GLU A 226 16.59 3.87 29.63
CA GLU A 226 16.09 5.06 30.32
C GLU A 226 16.64 6.36 29.71
N ASP A 227 17.87 6.33 29.19
CA ASP A 227 18.47 7.47 28.50
C ASP A 227 17.77 7.79 27.17
N VAL A 228 17.32 6.77 26.42
CA VAL A 228 16.53 6.98 25.20
C VAL A 228 15.15 7.51 25.56
N LYS A 229 14.48 6.97 26.59
CA LYS A 229 13.17 7.48 27.04
C LYS A 229 13.23 8.95 27.49
N ARG A 230 14.30 9.34 28.19
CA ARG A 230 14.48 10.75 28.63
C ARG A 230 14.71 11.68 27.46
N ARG A 231 15.49 11.26 26.46
CA ARG A 231 15.81 12.06 25.26
C ARG A 231 14.64 12.12 24.29
N PHE A 232 13.90 11.02 24.16
CA PHE A 232 12.86 10.80 23.16
C PHE A 232 11.60 10.20 23.80
N PRO A 233 10.84 10.99 24.58
CA PRO A 233 9.73 10.48 25.40
C PRO A 233 8.55 9.92 24.60
N PHE A 234 8.44 10.23 23.30
CA PHE A 234 7.35 9.78 22.43
C PHE A 234 7.77 8.68 21.45
N ARG A 235 9.04 8.26 21.46
CA ARG A 235 9.52 7.15 20.65
C ARG A 235 8.83 5.87 21.10
N ARG A 236 8.07 5.23 20.21
CA ARG A 236 7.49 3.91 20.49
C ARG A 236 8.61 2.87 20.60
N PRO A 237 8.50 1.89 21.51
CA PRO A 237 9.44 0.77 21.55
C PRO A 237 9.34 -0.07 20.26
N LEU A 238 10.43 -0.73 19.87
CA LEU A 238 10.37 -1.70 18.78
C LEU A 238 9.46 -2.87 19.18
N LEU A 239 8.55 -3.24 18.30
CA LEU A 239 7.67 -4.38 18.48
C LEU A 239 8.21 -5.55 17.64
N PRO A 240 8.77 -6.63 18.25
CA PRO A 240 9.43 -7.70 17.49
C PRO A 240 8.50 -8.42 16.49
N ASN A 241 7.21 -8.44 16.81
CA ASN A 241 6.13 -9.00 16.00
C ASN A 241 5.34 -7.90 15.25
N ILE A 242 5.97 -6.76 14.93
CA ILE A 242 5.28 -5.66 14.24
C ILE A 242 4.67 -6.11 12.92
N ILE A 243 5.39 -6.87 12.09
CA ILE A 243 4.87 -7.32 10.79
C ILE A 243 3.66 -8.25 10.97
N PRO A 244 3.72 -9.36 11.74
CA PRO A 244 2.53 -10.16 12.05
C PRO A 244 1.36 -9.33 12.59
N THR A 245 1.64 -8.35 13.44
CA THR A 245 0.61 -7.45 14.01
C THR A 245 -0.08 -6.63 12.93
N LEU A 246 0.68 -6.02 12.01
CA LEU A 246 0.15 -5.19 10.94
C LEU A 246 -0.61 -5.99 9.89
N ILE A 247 -0.18 -7.22 9.60
CA ILE A 247 -0.80 -8.05 8.55
C ILE A 247 -1.90 -8.97 9.04
N ALA A 248 -2.17 -9.00 10.35
CA ALA A 248 -3.19 -9.84 10.96
C ALA A 248 -4.57 -9.59 10.33
N ALA A 249 -5.37 -10.65 10.20
CA ALA A 249 -6.77 -10.51 9.83
C ALA A 249 -7.59 -10.01 11.03
N PRO A 250 -8.80 -9.46 10.80
CA PRO A 250 -9.73 -9.14 11.88
C PRO A 250 -10.05 -10.37 12.75
N SER A 251 -10.52 -10.14 13.98
CA SER A 251 -11.05 -11.23 14.83
C SER A 251 -12.13 -12.01 14.08
N GLY A 252 -12.00 -13.33 14.00
CA GLY A 252 -12.87 -14.21 13.19
C GLY A 252 -12.41 -14.40 11.73
N GLY A 253 -11.40 -13.66 11.28
CA GLY A 253 -10.80 -13.77 9.96
C GLY A 253 -11.62 -13.11 8.84
N PHE A 254 -11.15 -13.23 7.60
CA PHE A 254 -11.88 -12.72 6.44
C PHE A 254 -13.07 -13.62 6.08
N THR A 255 -14.18 -12.99 5.73
CA THR A 255 -15.48 -13.62 5.48
C THR A 255 -15.49 -14.55 4.26
N THR A 256 -14.62 -14.31 3.28
CA THR A 256 -14.55 -15.14 2.06
C THR A 256 -13.12 -15.57 1.78
N HIS A 257 -12.99 -16.74 1.13
CA HIS A 257 -11.70 -17.22 0.64
C HIS A 257 -11.05 -16.23 -0.34
N GLY A 258 -11.83 -15.63 -1.24
CA GLY A 258 -11.31 -14.66 -2.20
C GLY A 258 -10.70 -13.41 -1.55
N VAL A 259 -11.31 -12.89 -0.48
CA VAL A 259 -10.72 -11.79 0.29
C VAL A 259 -9.45 -12.27 1.01
N ARG A 260 -9.50 -13.44 1.66
CA ARG A 260 -8.34 -14.01 2.36
C ARG A 260 -7.11 -14.14 1.46
N GLU A 261 -7.30 -14.64 0.24
CA GLU A 261 -6.21 -14.80 -0.72
C GLU A 261 -5.64 -13.46 -1.19
N ARG A 262 -6.49 -12.45 -1.40
CA ARG A 262 -6.05 -11.11 -1.83
C ARG A 262 -5.43 -10.26 -0.72
N MET A 263 -5.73 -10.60 0.55
CA MET A 263 -5.18 -9.93 1.72
C MET A 263 -3.84 -10.49 2.19
N LYS A 264 -3.32 -11.54 1.52
CA LYS A 264 -1.96 -12.05 1.76
C LYS A 264 -0.93 -10.94 1.59
N HIS A 265 0.04 -10.90 2.49
CA HIS A 265 1.16 -9.97 2.46
C HIS A 265 2.25 -10.53 1.54
N HIS A 266 2.73 -9.73 0.59
CA HIS A 266 3.96 -10.05 -0.15
C HIS A 266 5.14 -9.51 0.64
N VAL A 267 6.10 -10.38 0.95
CA VAL A 267 7.30 -9.97 1.68
C VAL A 267 8.08 -8.99 0.83
N THR A 268 8.43 -7.83 1.38
CA THR A 268 9.19 -6.79 0.68
C THR A 268 10.35 -6.27 1.53
N ASP A 269 11.23 -5.49 0.92
CA ASP A 269 12.31 -4.81 1.68
C ASP A 269 11.81 -3.64 2.54
N LEU A 270 10.55 -3.21 2.38
CA LEU A 270 9.93 -2.24 3.30
C LEU A 270 9.88 -2.82 4.72
N ASP A 271 9.66 -4.13 4.84
CA ASP A 271 9.50 -4.85 6.10
C ASP A 271 10.77 -4.73 6.97
N ALA A 272 11.95 -4.64 6.34
CA ALA A 272 13.21 -4.46 7.05
C ALA A 272 13.29 -3.10 7.78
N TYR A 273 12.66 -2.05 7.24
CA TYR A 273 12.64 -0.74 7.92
C TYR A 273 11.80 -0.77 9.21
N LEU A 274 10.78 -1.63 9.27
CA LEU A 274 9.93 -1.79 10.46
C LEU A 274 10.64 -2.51 11.60
N LEU A 275 11.76 -3.17 11.32
CA LEU A 275 12.54 -3.98 12.26
C LEU A 275 13.83 -3.29 12.74
N LEU A 276 14.02 -2.01 12.43
CA LEU A 276 15.24 -1.28 12.80
C LEU A 276 15.38 -1.11 14.32
N GLU A 277 16.51 -1.58 14.83
CA GLU A 277 16.93 -1.47 16.23
C GLU A 277 17.63 -0.13 16.51
N ASP A 278 17.52 0.36 17.74
CA ASP A 278 18.17 1.61 18.17
C ASP A 278 19.69 1.52 18.02
N GLU A 279 20.27 0.39 18.43
CA GLU A 279 21.71 0.12 18.40
C GLU A 279 22.25 0.03 16.97
N GLU A 280 21.49 -0.59 16.05
CA GLU A 280 21.87 -0.70 14.65
C GLU A 280 21.97 0.69 14.02
N VAL A 281 20.94 1.52 14.20
CA VAL A 281 20.85 2.87 13.62
C VAL A 281 21.91 3.79 14.22
N ALA A 282 22.17 3.68 15.54
CA ALA A 282 23.24 4.44 16.20
C ALA A 282 24.62 4.17 15.58
N GLY A 283 24.85 2.94 15.07
CA GLY A 283 26.07 2.55 14.37
C GLY A 283 26.17 3.05 12.91
N TRP A 284 25.12 3.62 12.34
CA TRP A 284 25.13 4.02 10.93
C TRP A 284 25.95 5.29 10.66
N THR A 285 26.55 5.33 9.46
CA THR A 285 27.12 6.58 8.94
C THR A 285 26.02 7.61 8.71
N GLY A 286 26.37 8.90 8.81
CA GLY A 286 25.40 9.98 8.57
C GLY A 286 24.78 9.91 7.17
N PHE A 287 25.54 9.48 6.16
CA PHE A 287 25.06 9.27 4.80
C PHE A 287 24.00 8.17 4.69
N ARG A 288 24.24 7.00 5.31
CA ARG A 288 23.26 5.90 5.34
C ARG A 288 21.98 6.34 6.05
N LEU A 289 22.11 6.94 7.23
CA LEU A 289 20.99 7.44 8.01
C LEU A 289 20.13 8.44 7.21
N GLN A 290 20.76 9.43 6.59
CA GLN A 290 20.10 10.43 5.76
C GLN A 290 19.32 9.79 4.61
N ASN A 291 19.97 8.92 3.83
CA ASN A 291 19.32 8.31 2.67
C ASN A 291 18.15 7.41 3.09
N THR A 292 18.31 6.64 4.16
CA THR A 292 17.24 5.80 4.69
C THR A 292 16.06 6.64 5.17
N VAL A 293 16.28 7.73 5.90
CA VAL A 293 15.19 8.62 6.34
C VAL A 293 14.42 9.20 5.17
N ILE A 294 15.13 9.73 4.16
CA ILE A 294 14.47 10.30 2.96
C ILE A 294 13.64 9.22 2.26
N GLN A 295 14.18 8.02 2.11
CA GLN A 295 13.49 6.91 1.46
C GLN A 295 12.23 6.48 2.23
N VAL A 296 12.34 6.25 3.53
CA VAL A 296 11.21 5.85 4.38
C VAL A 296 10.13 6.94 4.41
N LEU A 297 10.55 8.21 4.43
CA LEU A 297 9.64 9.36 4.36
C LEU A 297 8.84 9.37 3.06
N LEU A 298 9.51 9.16 1.92
CA LEU A 298 8.84 9.08 0.61
C LEU A 298 7.86 7.91 0.54
N HIS A 299 8.22 6.75 1.09
CA HIS A 299 7.32 5.60 1.18
C HIS A 299 6.06 5.92 2.00
N TRP A 300 6.23 6.58 3.14
CA TRP A 300 5.10 7.02 3.96
C TRP A 300 4.20 8.03 3.23
N GLN A 301 4.78 9.05 2.57
CA GLN A 301 4.01 10.03 1.81
C GLN A 301 3.20 9.38 0.68
N TRP A 302 3.82 8.47 -0.07
CA TRP A 302 3.15 7.76 -1.15
C TRP A 302 1.99 6.91 -0.63
N LEU A 303 2.19 6.19 0.48
CA LEU A 303 1.15 5.35 1.06
C LEU A 303 -0.02 6.18 1.56
N ARG A 304 0.26 7.30 2.23
CA ARG A 304 -0.75 8.27 2.65
C ARG A 304 -1.57 8.81 1.48
N GLN A 305 -0.91 9.20 0.39
CA GLN A 305 -1.62 9.68 -0.81
C GLN A 305 -2.50 8.59 -1.42
N ASN A 306 -2.02 7.34 -1.45
CA ASN A 306 -2.82 6.20 -1.91
C ASN A 306 -4.02 5.93 -1.02
N ASN A 307 -3.85 5.98 0.31
CA ASN A 307 -4.95 5.79 1.26
C ASN A 307 -6.02 6.87 1.07
N ALA A 308 -5.64 8.13 0.89
CA ALA A 308 -6.58 9.21 0.64
C ALA A 308 -7.41 8.98 -0.64
N VAL A 309 -6.77 8.51 -1.73
CA VAL A 309 -7.49 8.17 -2.96
C VAL A 309 -8.42 6.98 -2.76
N LEU A 310 -7.99 5.94 -2.05
CA LEU A 310 -8.85 4.78 -1.73
C LEU A 310 -10.05 5.18 -0.86
N ASP A 311 -9.86 6.06 0.11
CA ASP A 311 -10.93 6.56 0.98
C ASP A 311 -11.94 7.38 0.17
N GLU A 312 -11.47 8.27 -0.71
CA GLU A 312 -12.34 9.01 -1.63
C GLU A 312 -13.12 8.08 -2.57
N MET A 313 -12.48 7.04 -3.12
CA MET A 313 -13.16 6.03 -3.92
C MET A 313 -14.21 5.26 -3.12
N GLU A 314 -13.96 4.97 -1.84
CA GLU A 314 -14.93 4.29 -0.96
C GLU A 314 -16.21 5.11 -0.82
N VAL A 315 -16.09 6.43 -0.63
CA VAL A 315 -17.23 7.36 -0.53
C VAL A 315 -18.09 7.32 -1.79
N HIS A 316 -17.47 7.20 -2.97
CA HIS A 316 -18.15 7.10 -4.26
C HIS A 316 -18.50 5.64 -4.63
N GLY A 317 -18.58 4.73 -3.67
CA GLY A 317 -19.00 3.34 -3.91
C GLY A 317 -18.07 2.55 -4.83
N TRP A 318 -16.82 2.99 -4.96
CA TRP A 318 -15.80 2.45 -5.87
C TRP A 318 -16.20 2.49 -7.34
N GLU A 319 -17.04 3.45 -7.75
CA GLU A 319 -17.51 3.61 -9.14
C GLU A 319 -16.34 3.80 -10.12
N ASP A 320 -15.28 4.49 -9.71
CA ASP A 320 -14.05 4.71 -10.49
C ASP A 320 -13.32 3.41 -10.89
N LEU A 321 -13.62 2.31 -10.20
CA LEU A 321 -13.06 0.98 -10.46
C LEU A 321 -13.95 0.12 -11.38
N GLU A 322 -15.15 0.57 -11.75
CA GLU A 322 -16.06 -0.15 -12.64
C GLU A 322 -15.77 0.05 -14.14
N GLY A 323 -14.82 0.94 -14.47
CA GLY A 323 -14.30 1.14 -15.82
C GLY A 323 -13.57 -0.09 -16.39
N LYS A 324 -13.24 -0.06 -17.69
CA LYS A 324 -12.49 -1.15 -18.33
C LYS A 324 -11.12 -1.31 -17.68
N ALA A 325 -10.71 -2.56 -17.46
CA ALA A 325 -9.46 -2.90 -16.77
C ALA A 325 -8.21 -2.30 -17.44
N ASP A 326 -8.32 -2.05 -18.74
CA ASP A 326 -7.34 -1.50 -19.66
C ASP A 326 -7.18 0.03 -19.54
N GLU A 327 -8.09 0.72 -18.84
CA GLU A 327 -8.11 2.19 -18.68
C GLU A 327 -7.75 2.65 -17.26
N SER A 328 -7.70 1.75 -16.27
CA SER A 328 -7.35 2.14 -14.89
C SER A 328 -5.86 1.93 -14.60
N GLU A 329 -5.19 3.02 -14.25
CA GLU A 329 -3.80 3.01 -13.77
C GLU A 329 -3.63 2.13 -12.52
N TRP A 330 -4.70 1.94 -11.75
CA TRP A 330 -4.72 1.11 -10.54
C TRP A 330 -4.58 -0.39 -10.86
N ILE A 331 -4.92 -0.82 -12.07
CA ILE A 331 -5.10 -2.23 -12.46
C ILE A 331 -3.88 -2.80 -13.20
N ALA A 332 -3.08 -1.95 -13.82
CA ALA A 332 -2.17 -2.36 -14.89
C ALA A 332 -0.92 -3.16 -14.45
N GLU A 333 -0.63 -3.30 -13.16
CA GLU A 333 0.68 -3.85 -12.74
C GLU A 333 0.77 -5.38 -12.76
N ASP A 334 -0.26 -6.11 -12.31
CA ASP A 334 -0.20 -7.58 -12.23
C ASP A 334 -0.28 -8.23 -13.63
N VAL A 335 -0.98 -7.58 -14.56
CA VAL A 335 -1.07 -8.02 -15.97
C VAL A 335 0.24 -7.78 -16.71
N LYS A 336 0.92 -6.64 -16.49
CA LYS A 336 2.19 -6.33 -17.17
C LYS A 336 3.33 -7.25 -16.72
N ARG A 337 3.41 -7.63 -15.45
CA ARG A 337 4.46 -8.57 -14.95
C ARG A 337 4.28 -9.99 -15.50
N ASN A 338 3.04 -10.46 -15.64
CA ASN A 338 2.74 -11.78 -16.23
C ASN A 338 3.05 -11.88 -17.73
N ILE A 339 3.04 -10.76 -18.46
CA ILE A 339 3.31 -10.73 -19.91
C ILE A 339 4.82 -10.77 -20.20
N VAL A 340 5.66 -10.14 -19.38
CA VAL A 340 7.11 -10.06 -19.63
C VAL A 340 7.82 -11.40 -19.43
N GLY A 341 7.29 -12.30 -18.58
CA GLY A 341 7.80 -13.67 -18.41
C GLY A 341 7.36 -14.68 -19.50
N GLY A 342 6.59 -14.23 -20.49
CA GLY A 342 6.02 -15.05 -21.57
C GLY A 342 6.72 -14.90 -22.93
N GLY A 343 7.87 -14.23 -22.98
CA GLY A 343 8.64 -14.06 -24.21
C GLY A 343 9.15 -15.40 -24.75
N LYS A 344 8.48 -15.92 -25.79
CA LYS A 344 8.95 -17.02 -26.63
C LYS A 344 10.43 -16.78 -26.98
N ARG A 345 11.32 -17.64 -26.49
CA ARG A 345 12.64 -17.83 -27.10
C ARG A 345 12.42 -18.42 -28.49
N GLU A 346 12.45 -17.57 -29.52
CA GLU A 346 12.66 -18.03 -30.88
C GLU A 346 13.99 -18.79 -30.93
N ARG A 347 13.91 -20.10 -31.21
CA ARG A 347 15.09 -20.90 -31.52
C ARG A 347 15.62 -20.42 -32.87
N ALA A 348 16.77 -19.77 -32.87
CA ALA A 348 17.56 -19.57 -34.07
C ALA A 348 17.96 -20.95 -34.62
N VAL A 349 17.39 -21.32 -35.77
CA VAL A 349 17.84 -22.45 -36.57
C VAL A 349 19.10 -21.98 -37.30
N VAL A 350 20.26 -22.42 -36.84
CA VAL A 350 21.52 -22.30 -37.59
C VAL A 350 21.42 -23.29 -38.75
N ARG A 351 21.31 -22.78 -39.98
CA ARG A 351 21.62 -23.55 -41.19
C ARG A 351 23.13 -23.54 -41.33
N GLU A 352 23.75 -24.71 -41.20
CA GLU A 352 25.06 -24.99 -41.79
C GLU A 352 24.85 -25.07 -43.31
N GLU A 353 25.54 -24.23 -44.06
CA GLU A 353 25.76 -24.41 -45.49
C GLU A 353 27.16 -25.01 -45.67
N GLU A 354 27.22 -26.12 -46.41
CA GLU A 354 28.44 -26.68 -47.01
C GLU A 354 29.02 -25.79 -48.11
#